data_AF-A0A1F6PFB0-F1
#
_entry.id   AF-A0A1F6PFB0-F1
#
_cell.length_a   1.000
_cell.length_b   1.000
_cell.length_c   1.000
_cell.angle_alpha   90.00
_cell.angle_beta   90.00
_cell.angle_gamma   90.00
#
_symmetry.space_group_name_H-M   'P 1'
#
loop_
_entity.id
_entity.type
_entity.pdbx_description
1 polymer ?
#
loop_
_entity_poly.entity_id
_entity_poly.type
_entity_poly.pdbx_seq_one_letter_code
_entity_poly.pdbx_strand_id
1 'polypeptide(L)' 'MNINIDNSCFNYEELDKEIINFVIYEKSNKEIAKKTGYSIGTIKFRLGILFKQHGVKTKAGLVREIFQKNLFLSIFKK' A
#
# COMPACT_ATOMS: atom_id res chain seq x y z
N MET A 1 0.91 -3.47 -38.71
CA MET A 1 1.45 -3.10 -37.39
C MET A 1 0.39 -3.46 -36.36
N ASN A 2 0.46 -4.65 -35.76
CA ASN A 2 -0.48 -5.03 -34.72
C ASN A 2 -0.05 -4.33 -33.44
N ILE A 3 -0.80 -3.30 -33.06
CA ILE A 3 -0.68 -2.65 -31.76
C ILE A 3 -1.20 -3.68 -30.75
N ASN A 4 -0.27 -4.40 -30.14
CA ASN A 4 -0.55 -5.30 -29.04
C ASN A 4 -0.89 -4.40 -27.85
N ILE A 5 -2.18 -4.14 -27.65
CA ILE A 5 -2.68 -3.46 -26.46
C ILE A 5 -2.52 -4.48 -25.34
N ASP A 6 -1.41 -4.39 -24.62
CA ASP A 6 -1.21 -5.09 -23.38
C ASP A 6 -2.35 -4.71 -22.44
N ASN A 7 -3.23 -5.66 -22.16
CA ASN A 7 -4.18 -5.57 -21.07
C ASN A 7 -3.41 -5.65 -19.74
N SER A 8 -2.52 -4.69 -19.47
CA SER A 8 -1.88 -4.51 -18.16
C SER A 8 -2.95 -4.01 -17.19
N CYS A 9 -3.75 -4.94 -16.69
CA CYS A 9 -4.70 -4.70 -15.62
C CYS A 9 -3.94 -4.07 -14.46
N PHE A 10 -4.16 -2.78 -14.19
CA PHE A 10 -3.55 -2.06 -13.08
C PHE A 10 -3.77 -2.83 -11.78
N ASN A 11 -2.73 -3.51 -11.29
CA ASN A 11 -2.83 -4.29 -10.07
C ASN A 11 -2.67 -3.38 -8.85
N TYR A 12 -3.76 -2.74 -8.46
CA TYR A 12 -3.81 -1.92 -7.26
C TYR A 12 -3.53 -2.72 -5.97
N GLU A 13 -3.73 -4.03 -5.98
CA GLU A 13 -3.41 -4.87 -4.82
C GLU A 13 -1.89 -4.94 -4.60
N GLU A 14 -1.11 -5.05 -5.68
CA GLU A 14 0.35 -5.06 -5.58
C GLU A 14 0.88 -3.69 -5.17
N LEU A 15 0.36 -2.62 -5.77
CA LEU A 15 0.72 -1.25 -5.36
C LEU A 15 0.40 -1.00 -3.88
N ASP A 16 -0.73 -1.49 -3.38
CA ASP A 16 -1.11 -1.33 -1.97
C ASP A 16 -0.12 -2.05 -1.03
N LYS A 17 0.33 -3.26 -1.39
CA LYS A 17 1.38 -3.99 -0.65
C LYS A 17 2.69 -3.20 -0.63
N GLU A 18 3.10 -2.65 -1.76
CA GLU A 18 4.30 -1.80 -1.85
C GLU A 18 4.17 -0.53 -1.00
N ILE A 19 3.03 0.17 -1.08
CA ILE A 19 2.77 1.37 -0.28
C ILE A 19 2.86 1.05 1.21
N ILE A 20 2.22 -0.02 1.66
CA ILE A 20 2.29 -0.49 3.05
C ILE A 20 3.75 -0.72 3.45
N ASN A 21 4.50 -1.46 2.64
CA ASN A 21 5.89 -1.79 2.93
C ASN A 21 6.74 -0.52 3.06
N PHE A 22 6.59 0.42 2.14
CA PHE A 22 7.30 1.69 2.20
C PHE A 22 6.87 2.56 3.39
N VAL A 23 5.61 2.52 3.81
CA VAL A 23 5.15 3.20 5.02
C VAL A 23 5.81 2.62 6.27
N ILE A 24 5.99 1.29 6.34
CA ILE A 24 6.70 0.62 7.45
C ILE A 24 8.18 1.06 7.47
N TYR A 25 8.82 1.22 6.32
CA TYR A 25 10.18 1.76 6.18
C TYR A 25 10.25 3.30 6.17
N GLU A 26 9.24 3.96 6.74
CA GLU A 26 9.18 5.40 6.97
C GLU A 26 9.39 6.28 5.72
N LYS A 27 8.98 5.81 4.54
CA LYS A 27 9.08 6.60 3.30
C LYS A 27 8.00 7.67 3.22
N SER A 28 8.42 8.84 2.73
CA SER A 28 7.51 9.93 2.37
C SER A 28 6.69 9.60 1.12
N ASN A 29 5.57 10.29 0.91
CA ASN A 29 4.74 10.06 -0.28
C ASN A 29 5.49 10.35 -1.59
N LYS A 30 6.45 11.29 -1.55
CA LYS A 30 7.29 11.63 -2.71
C LYS A 30 8.28 10.51 -3.03
N GLU A 31 8.89 9.90 -2.01
CA GLU A 31 9.77 8.74 -2.20
C GLU A 31 9.00 7.52 -2.70
N ILE A 32 7.81 7.27 -2.15
CA ILE A 32 6.93 6.18 -2.59
C ILE A 32 6.58 6.38 -4.07
N ALA A 33 6.09 7.57 -4.45
CA ALA A 33 5.79 7.90 -5.84
C ALA A 33 6.98 7.67 -6.77
N LYS A 34 8.19 8.10 -6.36
CA LYS A 34 9.42 7.87 -7.12
C LYS A 34 9.75 6.38 -7.28
N LYS A 35 9.54 5.57 -6.23
CA LYS A 35 9.88 4.14 -6.23
C LYS A 35 8.89 3.28 -7.01
N THR A 36 7.61 3.63 -6.97
CA THR A 36 6.54 2.86 -7.63
C THR A 36 6.24 3.35 -9.05
N GLY A 37 6.73 4.54 -9.44
CA GLY A 37 6.44 5.14 -10.74
C GLY A 37 5.07 5.83 -10.83
N TYR A 38 4.28 5.82 -9.75
CA TYR A 38 2.97 6.45 -9.70
C TYR A 38 3.01 7.91 -9.28
N SER A 39 1.97 8.67 -9.62
CA SER A 39 1.83 10.06 -9.18
C SER A 39 1.65 10.14 -7.65
N ILE A 40 2.10 11.25 -7.05
CA ILE A 40 1.86 11.53 -5.63
C ILE A 40 0.35 11.53 -5.31
N GLY A 41 -0.50 11.98 -6.25
CA GLY A 41 -1.95 11.95 -6.11
C GLY A 41 -2.50 10.53 -5.98
N THR A 42 -2.02 9.61 -6.82
CA THR A 42 -2.34 8.18 -6.75
C THR A 42 -1.92 7.59 -5.40
N ILE A 43 -0.69 7.88 -4.93
CA ILE A 43 -0.23 7.40 -3.63
C ILE A 43 -1.11 7.90 -2.48
N LYS A 44 -1.49 9.20 -2.49
CA LYS A 44 -2.40 9.77 -1.48
C LYS A 44 -3.78 9.11 -1.51
N PHE A 45 -4.32 8.89 -2.70
CA PHE A 45 -5.61 8.24 -2.90
C PHE A 45 -5.60 6.80 -2.36
N ARG A 46 -4.58 6.00 -2.74
CA ARG A 46 -4.43 4.62 -2.25
C ARG A 46 -4.23 4.56 -0.74
N LEU A 47 -3.42 5.45 -0.15
CA LEU A 47 -3.31 5.57 1.31
C LEU A 47 -4.66 5.84 1.98
N GLY A 48 -5.52 6.67 1.39
CA GLY A 48 -6.87 6.90 1.90
C GLY A 48 -7.74 5.64 1.87
N ILE A 49 -7.63 4.82 0.81
CA ILE A 49 -8.30 3.52 0.72
C ILE A 49 -7.78 2.57 1.81
N LEU A 50 -6.46 2.44 1.94
CA LEU A 50 -5.81 1.60 2.95
C LEU A 50 -6.22 2.00 4.38
N PHE A 51 -6.29 3.30 4.66
CA PHE A 51 -6.75 3.81 5.94
C PHE A 51 -8.19 3.38 6.23
N LYS A 52 -9.09 3.50 5.25
CA LYS A 52 -10.48 3.04 5.37
C LYS A 52 -10.58 1.52 5.58
N GLN A 53 -9.83 0.74 4.81
CA GLN A 53 -9.81 -0.73 4.90
C GLN A 53 -9.30 -1.24 6.26
N HIS A 54 -8.36 -0.51 6.86
CA HIS A 54 -7.78 -0.86 8.16
C HIS A 54 -8.42 -0.15 9.35
N GLY A 55 -9.44 0.71 9.14
CA GLY A 55 -10.12 1.42 10.23
C GLY A 55 -9.25 2.46 10.93
N VAL A 56 -8.28 3.05 10.23
CA VAL A 56 -7.33 4.04 10.77
C VAL A 56 -7.40 5.36 10.04
N LYS A 57 -6.73 6.39 10.58
CA LYS A 57 -6.70 7.75 9.99
C LYS A 57 -5.30 8.22 9.62
N THR A 58 -4.26 7.48 10.00
CA THR A 58 -2.87 7.92 9.90
C THR A 58 -1.96 6.77 9.46
N LYS A 59 -0.78 7.12 8.92
CA LYS A 59 0.27 6.15 8.59
C LYS A 59 0.72 5.35 9.81
N ALA A 60 0.94 6.01 10.94
CA ALA A 60 1.30 5.35 12.19
C ALA A 60 0.20 4.37 12.66
N GLY A 61 -1.07 4.75 12.51
CA GLY A 61 -2.20 3.87 12.75
C GLY A 61 -2.18 2.64 11.85
N LEU A 62 -1.91 2.84 10.55
CA LEU A 62 -1.79 1.74 9.58
C LEU A 62 -0.67 0.76 9.96
N VAL A 63 0.52 1.26 10.34
CA VAL A 63 1.63 0.43 10.81
C VAL A 63 1.23 -0.37 12.05
N ARG A 64 0.62 0.28 13.04
CA ARG A 64 0.13 -0.38 14.27
C ARG A 64 -0.83 -1.53 13.96
N GLU A 65 -1.84 -1.29 13.12
CA GLU A 65 -2.84 -2.30 12.76
C GLU A 65 -2.22 -3.50 12.03
N ILE A 66 -1.30 -3.26 11.10
CA ILE A 66 -0.63 -4.34 10.38
C ILE A 66 0.20 -5.20 11.33
N PHE A 67 0.95 -4.56 12.23
CA PHE A 67 1.74 -5.28 13.22
C PHE A 67 0.87 -6.09 14.17
N GLN A 68 -0.23 -5.52 14.68
CA GLN A 68 -1.18 -6.22 15.55
C GLN A 68 -1.81 -7.43 14.86
N LYS A 69 -2.23 -7.31 13.59
CA LYS A 69 -2.78 -8.43 12.82
C LYS A 69 -1.74 -9.54 12.63
N ASN A 70 -0.51 -9.19 12.27
CA ASN A 70 0.57 -10.18 12.08
C ASN A 70 0.93 -10.89 13.39
N LEU A 71 0.98 -10.16 14.51
CA LEU A 71 1.22 -10.72 15.83
C LEU A 71 0.07 -11.65 16.27
N PHE A 72 -1.18 -11.25 16.03
CA PHE A 72 -2.33 -12.11 16.31
C PHE A 72 -2.25 -13.42 15.50
N LEU A 73 -1.93 -13.33 14.21
CA LEU A 73 -1.78 -14.50 13.35
C LEU A 73 -0.64 -15.41 13.84
N SER A 74 0.50 -14.86 14.28
CA SER A 74 1.63 -15.67 14.74
C SER A 74 1.38 -16.39 16.07
N ILE A 75 0.55 -15.81 16.95
CA ILE A 75 0.23 -16.41 18.26
C ILE A 75 -0.89 -17.46 18.13
N PHE A 76 -1.93 -17.17 17.35
CA PHE A 76 -3.19 -17.92 17.43
C PHE A 76 -3.49 -18.83 16.22
N LYS A 77 -2.79 -18.72 15.09
CA LYS A 77 -2.97 -19.63 13.93
C LYS A 77 -1.91 -20.73 13.86
N LYS A 78 -1.53 -21.30 15.01
CA LYS A 78 -0.60 -22.44 15.05
C LYS A 78 -1.27 -23.75 14.65
#